data_AF-A0A0U3AH43-F1
#
_entry.id   AF-A0A0U3AH43-F1
#
_cell.length_a   1.000
_cell.length_b   1.000
_cell.length_c   1.000
_cell.angle_alpha   90.00
_cell.angle_beta   90.00
_cell.angle_gamma   90.00
#
_symmetry.space_group_name_H-M   'P 1'
#
loop_
_entity.id
_entity.type
_entity.pdbx_description
1 polymer ?
#
loop_
_entity_poly.entity_id
_entity_poly.type
_entity_poly.pdbx_seq_one_letter_code
_entity_poly.pdbx_strand_id
1 'polypeptide(L)' 'DPALDDALDAFAWDLDARDDLHATAVYRRQLVRRIGRQTLEEATRCRG' A
#
# COMPACT_ATOMS: atom_id res chain seq x y z
N ASP A 1 -9.32 2.99 -8.83
CA ASP A 1 -9.97 1.67 -8.83
C ASP A 1 -10.25 1.33 -7.38
N PRO A 2 -11.52 1.38 -6.95
CA PRO A 2 -11.91 1.13 -5.56
C PRO A 2 -11.49 -0.26 -5.07
N ALA A 3 -11.58 -1.28 -5.93
CA ALA A 3 -11.20 -2.65 -5.55
C ALA A 3 -9.70 -2.78 -5.29
N LEU A 4 -8.88 -2.05 -6.05
CA LEU A 4 -7.44 -1.98 -5.82
C LEU A 4 -7.10 -1.25 -4.52
N ASP A 5 -7.79 -0.15 -4.22
CA ASP A 5 -7.60 0.58 -2.97
C ASP A 5 -7.96 -0.26 -1.73
N ASP A 6 -9.04 -1.05 -1.83
CA ASP A 6 -9.48 -1.96 -0.77
C ASP A 6 -8.48 -3.12 -0.58
N ALA A 7 -7.97 -3.71 -1.68
CA ALA A 7 -6.95 -4.75 -1.62
C ALA A 7 -5.64 -4.25 -1.02
N LEU A 8 -5.21 -3.03 -1.37
CA LEU A 8 -4.03 -2.41 -0.79
C LEU A 8 -4.21 -2.07 0.69
N ASP A 9 -5.43 -1.73 1.13
CA ASP A 9 -5.70 -1.54 2.55
C ASP A 9 -5.65 -2.85 3.33
N ALA A 10 -6.29 -3.90 2.82
CA ALA A 10 -6.23 -5.23 3.41
C ALA A 10 -4.77 -5.70 3.55
N PHE A 11 -3.97 -5.52 2.50
CA PHE A 11 -2.54 -5.81 2.54
C PHE A 11 -1.78 -4.98 3.60
N ALA A 12 -2.15 -3.71 3.79
CA ALA A 12 -1.54 -2.87 4.82
C ALA A 12 -1.88 -3.33 6.25
N TRP A 13 -3.05 -3.93 6.46
CA TRP A 13 -3.40 -4.60 7.71
C TRP A 13 -2.59 -5.88 7.92
N ASP A 14 -2.43 -6.71 6.88
CA ASP A 14 -1.64 -7.96 6.93
C ASP A 14 -0.15 -7.70 7.22
N LEU A 15 0.39 -6.56 6.77
CA LEU A 15 1.76 -6.13 7.06
C LEU A 15 1.99 -5.69 8.51
N ASP A 16 0.98 -5.84 9.38
CA ASP A 16 1.04 -5.43 10.78
C ASP A 16 1.57 -3.99 10.89
N ALA A 17 0.98 -3.09 10.08
CA ALA A 17 1.28 -1.67 10.07
C ALA A 17 0.81 -1.01 11.38
N ARG A 18 1.49 -1.37 12.47
CA ARG A 18 1.40 -0.80 13.81
C ARG A 18 2.27 0.44 13.90
N ASP A 19 1.94 1.28 14.87
CA ASP A 19 2.83 2.35 15.32
C ASP A 19 4.20 1.74 15.65
N ASP A 20 5.26 2.39 15.16
CA ASP A 20 6.63 2.14 15.59
C ASP A 20 7.30 3.47 15.96
N LEU A 21 8.57 3.42 16.36
CA LEU A 21 9.33 4.60 16.73
C LEU A 21 9.44 5.63 15.58
N HIS A 22 9.24 5.21 14.34
CA HIS A 22 9.46 6.00 13.13
C HIS A 22 8.16 6.56 12.53
N ALA A 23 7.02 5.90 12.70
CA ALA A 23 5.78 6.29 12.06
C ALA A 23 4.52 5.77 12.75
N THR A 24 3.41 6.48 12.55
CA THR A 24 2.09 6.02 12.98
C THR A 24 1.54 4.94 12.05
N ALA A 25 0.64 4.09 12.54
CA ALA A 25 -0.10 3.05 11.85
C ALA A 25 -0.88 3.65 10.67
N VAL A 26 -1.51 4.80 10.87
CA VAL A 26 -2.21 5.54 9.81
C VAL A 26 -1.24 5.93 8.71
N TYR A 27 -0.09 6.51 9.06
CA TYR A 27 0.92 6.92 8.09
C TYR A 27 1.50 5.71 7.33
N ARG A 28 1.82 4.62 8.03
CA ARG A 28 2.32 3.39 7.42
C ARG A 28 1.33 2.77 6.43
N ARG A 29 0.04 2.73 6.77
CA ARG A 29 -0.99 2.22 5.84
C ARG A 29 -1.17 3.10 4.62
N GLN A 30 -1.20 4.41 4.80
CA GLN A 30 -1.23 5.35 3.67
C GLN A 30 0.00 5.21 2.77
N LEU A 31 1.16 4.94 3.37
CA LEU A 31 2.40 4.70 2.63
C LEU A 31 2.30 3.42 1.79
N VAL A 32 1.82 2.31 2.35
CA VAL A 32 1.60 1.04 1.63
C VAL A 32 0.65 1.25 0.45
N ARG A 33 -0.47 1.94 0.65
CA ARG A 33 -1.43 2.24 -0.44
C ARG A 33 -0.77 3.05 -1.56
N ARG A 34 0.04 4.06 -1.23
CA ARG A 34 0.71 4.92 -2.21
C ARG A 34 1.76 4.15 -3.02
N ILE A 35 2.68 3.48 -2.32
CA ILE A 35 3.77 2.77 -2.97
C ILE A 35 3.24 1.57 -3.76
N GLY A 36 2.32 0.79 -3.18
CA GLY A 36 1.73 -0.37 -3.85
C GLY A 36 1.03 -0.02 -5.16
N ARG A 37 0.30 1.10 -5.20
CA ARG A 37 -0.29 1.63 -6.44
C ARG A 37 0.78 1.94 -7.49
N GLN A 38 1.82 2.69 -7.12
CA GLN A 38 2.91 3.05 -8.04
C GLN A 38 3.63 1.80 -8.58
N THR A 39 3.89 0.81 -7.72
CA THR A 39 4.54 -0.45 -8.10
C THR A 39 3.70 -1.23 -9.11
N LEU A 40 2.38 -1.34 -8.90
CA LEU A 40 1.50 -2.05 -9.83
C LEU A 40 1.36 -1.31 -11.16
N GLU A 41 1.23 0.01 -11.14
CA GLU A 41 1.23 0.83 -12.35
C GLU A 41 2.51 0.62 -13.16
N GLU A 42 3.67 0.64 -12.50
CA GLU A 42 4.95 0.37 -13.17
C GLU A 42 5.03 -1.05 -13.73
N ALA A 43 4.64 -2.06 -12.95
CA ALA A 43 4.63 -3.45 -13.40
C ALA A 43 3.72 -3.65 -14.62
N THR A 44 2.57 -2.96 -14.67
CA THR A 44 1.70 -2.99 -15.85
C THR A 44 2.31 -2.30 -17.07
N ARG A 45 3.10 -1.25 -16.88
CA ARG A 45 3.83 -0.57 -17.96
C ARG A 45 4.95 -1.43 -18.52
N CYS A 46 5.73 -2.10 -17.67
CA CYS A 46 6.84 -2.96 -18.08
C CYS A 46 6.40 -4.30 -18.69
N ARG A 47 5.12 -4.66 -18.59
CA ARG A 47 4.56 -5.90 -19.18
C ARG A 47 4.29 -5.78 -20.68
N GLY A 48 4.25 -4.56 -21.23
CA GLY A 48 4.14 -4.29 -22.67
C GLY A 48 5.50 -4.24 -23.35
#